data_AF-A0A6N7BL38-F1
#
_entry.id   AF-A0A6N7BL38-F1
#
_cell.length_a   1.000
_cell.length_b   1.000
_cell.length_c   1.000
_cell.angle_alpha   90.00
_cell.angle_beta   90.00
_cell.angle_gamma   90.00
#
_symmetry.space_group_name_H-M   'P 1'
#
loop_
_entity.id
_entity.type
_entity.pdbx_description
1 polymer ?
#
loop_
_entity_poly.entity_id
_entity_poly.type
_entity_poly.pdbx_seq_one_letter_code
_entity_poly.pdbx_strand_id
1 'polypeptide(L)'
;MTIGNIAILFFSIAIIFFLRWLLLQPKKYKNMDQEKINKFLNILLKRGLHGGVLVIKIPNTKMFIQFKKYVEDEKIGLSLDFPKAPWSNNYYDMVKKLIIDNQISTEIINQLDVNIKRKVTEFLIADFERNIFAAFDIAKKIINHIYAYDSSKPVTMYFIRINPLDEWTK
;
A
#
# COMPACT_ATOMS: atom_id res chain seq x y z
N MET A 1 35.22 31.41 16.79
CA MET A 1 34.65 30.07 16.56
C MET A 1 35.68 29.29 15.76
N THR A 2 36.24 28.20 16.31
CA THR A 2 37.28 27.43 15.61
C THR A 2 36.64 26.54 14.54
N ILE A 3 37.40 26.20 13.49
CA ILE A 3 36.96 25.28 12.42
C ILE A 3 36.45 23.95 12.99
N GLY A 4 37.03 23.49 14.12
CA GLY A 4 36.57 22.29 14.83
C GLY A 4 35.13 22.37 15.34
N ASN A 5 34.67 23.53 15.82
CA ASN A 5 33.30 23.67 16.33
C ASN A 5 32.26 23.62 15.20
N ILE A 6 32.62 24.12 14.01
CA ILE A 6 31.77 24.07 12.83
C ILE A 6 31.60 22.62 12.35
N ALA A 7 32.69 21.84 12.32
CA ALA A 7 32.64 20.43 11.92
C ALA A 7 31.75 19.56 12.85
N ILE A 8 31.85 19.76 14.16
CA ILE A 8 31.04 19.03 15.15
C ILE A 8 29.54 19.34 14.99
N LEU A 9 29.19 20.60 14.68
CA LEU A 9 27.81 21.01 14.44
C LEU A 9 27.23 20.29 13.21
N PHE A 10 27.95 20.30 12.08
CA PHE A 10 27.50 19.61 10.86
C PHE A 10 27.36 18.10 11.06
N PHE A 11 28.29 17.48 11.79
CA PHE A 11 28.23 16.05 12.09
C PHE A 11 27.01 15.70 12.96
N SER A 12 26.72 16.51 13.98
CA SER A 12 25.53 16.34 14.84
C SER A 12 24.24 16.45 14.05
N ILE A 13 24.13 17.45 13.16
CA ILE A 13 22.98 17.62 12.28
C ILE A 13 22.82 16.40 11.36
N ALA A 14 23.90 15.93 10.73
CA ALA A 14 23.88 14.77 9.86
C ALA A 14 23.40 13.50 10.59
N ILE A 15 23.85 13.27 11.83
CA ILE A 15 23.38 12.16 12.66
C ILE A 15 21.88 12.26 12.95
N ILE A 16 21.38 13.45 13.31
CA ILE A 16 19.95 13.64 13.57
C ILE A 16 19.13 13.34 12.31
N PHE A 17 19.56 13.81 11.15
CA PHE A 17 18.90 13.50 9.87
C PHE A 17 18.96 12.01 9.54
N PHE A 18 20.09 11.36 9.76
CA PHE A 18 20.26 9.92 9.54
C PHE A 18 19.37 9.09 10.46
N LEU A 19 19.35 9.39 11.76
CA LEU A 19 18.49 8.72 12.74
C LEU A 19 17.02 8.93 12.41
N ARG A 20 16.62 10.16 12.04
CA ARG A 20 15.26 10.45 11.59
C ARG A 20 14.89 9.64 10.35
N TRP A 21 15.77 9.54 9.37
CA TRP A 21 15.54 8.71 8.17
C TRP A 21 15.39 7.22 8.50
N LEU A 22 16.18 6.71 9.45
CA LEU A 22 16.15 5.32 9.88
C LEU A 22 14.86 4.99 10.66
N LEU A 23 14.40 5.90 11.52
CA LEU A 23 13.15 5.79 12.28
C LEU A 23 11.89 5.95 11.42
N LEU A 24 11.99 6.61 10.26
CA LEU A 24 10.86 6.83 9.35
C LEU A 24 10.65 5.69 8.33
N GLN A 25 11.46 4.61 8.39
CA GLN A 25 11.26 3.46 7.51
C GLN A 25 9.94 2.76 7.84
N PRO A 26 9.08 2.47 6.84
CA PRO A 26 7.83 1.78 7.09
C PRO A 26 8.12 0.38 7.63
N LYS A 27 7.52 0.06 8.78
CA LYS A 27 7.63 -1.25 9.41
C LYS A 27 7.04 -2.32 8.49
N LYS A 28 7.86 -3.32 8.16
CA LYS A 28 7.47 -4.44 7.28
C LYS A 28 7.17 -5.67 8.12
N TYR A 29 5.96 -6.20 7.97
CA TYR A 29 5.51 -7.44 8.59
C TYR A 29 5.70 -8.56 7.58
N LYS A 30 6.74 -9.37 7.79
CA LYS A 30 7.06 -10.54 6.96
C LYS A 30 6.31 -11.77 7.47
N ASN A 31 6.20 -12.78 6.63
CA ASN A 31 5.62 -14.08 6.98
C ASN A 31 4.17 -13.99 7.50
N MET A 32 3.37 -13.09 6.91
CA MET A 32 1.99 -12.86 7.34
C MET A 32 1.04 -13.80 6.60
N ASP A 33 0.23 -14.51 7.37
CA ASP A 33 -0.90 -15.27 6.85
C ASP A 33 -1.86 -14.35 6.06
N GLN A 34 -2.36 -14.82 4.93
CA GLN A 34 -3.33 -14.10 4.11
C GLN A 34 -4.62 -13.80 4.89
N GLU A 35 -5.03 -14.62 5.86
CA GLU A 35 -6.19 -14.34 6.73
C GLU A 35 -6.01 -13.07 7.56
N LYS A 36 -4.76 -12.64 7.79
CA LYS A 36 -4.47 -11.37 8.49
C LYS A 36 -4.72 -10.14 7.63
N ILE A 37 -4.95 -10.27 6.32
CA ILE A 37 -5.23 -9.12 5.43
C ILE A 37 -6.44 -8.32 5.95
N ASN A 38 -7.51 -8.99 6.37
CA ASN A 38 -8.69 -8.34 6.95
C ASN A 38 -8.34 -7.45 8.15
N LYS A 39 -7.51 -7.96 9.07
CA LYS A 39 -7.02 -7.18 10.22
C LYS A 39 -6.25 -5.94 9.77
N PHE A 40 -5.39 -6.06 8.76
CA PHE A 40 -4.59 -4.94 8.25
C PHE A 40 -5.43 -3.90 7.51
N LEU A 41 -6.45 -4.31 6.75
CA LEU A 41 -7.41 -3.40 6.12
C LEU A 41 -8.22 -2.63 7.18
N ASN A 42 -8.68 -3.31 8.23
CA ASN A 42 -9.36 -2.66 9.34
C ASN A 42 -8.45 -1.65 10.07
N ILE A 43 -7.17 -1.99 10.26
CA ILE A 43 -6.17 -1.07 10.81
C ILE A 43 -6.00 0.14 9.88
N LEU A 44 -5.86 -0.07 8.56
CA LEU A 44 -5.75 1.02 7.59
C LEU A 44 -6.97 1.95 7.67
N LEU A 45 -8.19 1.41 7.64
CA LEU A 45 -9.42 2.21 7.67
C LEU A 45 -9.52 3.03 8.96
N LYS A 46 -9.25 2.41 10.12
CA LYS A 46 -9.39 3.07 11.42
C LYS A 46 -8.27 4.07 11.71
N ARG A 47 -7.02 3.73 11.36
CA ARG A 47 -5.81 4.44 11.84
C ARG A 47 -4.96 5.07 10.75
N GLY A 48 -5.18 4.72 9.48
CA GLY A 48 -4.53 5.37 8.36
C GLY A 48 -4.87 6.87 8.34
N LEU A 49 -3.91 7.69 7.92
CA LEU A 49 -4.20 9.09 7.59
C LEU A 49 -4.89 9.16 6.21
N HIS A 50 -5.39 10.33 5.82
CA HIS A 50 -5.80 10.55 4.44
C HIS A 50 -4.61 10.26 3.49
N GLY A 51 -4.84 9.41 2.49
CA GLY A 51 -3.80 8.91 1.60
C GLY A 51 -2.83 7.93 2.26
N GLY A 52 -3.18 7.38 3.43
CA GLY A 52 -2.49 6.26 4.05
C GLY A 52 -2.63 5.01 3.19
N VAL A 53 -1.62 4.15 3.18
CA VAL A 53 -1.55 3.02 2.25
C VAL A 53 -1.20 1.74 3.00
N LEU A 54 -1.86 0.64 2.64
CA LEU A 54 -1.45 -0.73 2.94
C LEU A 54 -0.95 -1.38 1.65
N VAL A 55 0.28 -1.87 1.67
CA VAL A 55 0.81 -2.69 0.58
C VAL A 55 0.89 -4.15 1.02
N ILE A 56 0.34 -5.05 0.21
CA ILE A 56 0.42 -6.50 0.36
C ILE A 56 1.29 -7.03 -0.78
N LYS A 57 2.49 -7.50 -0.47
CA LYS A 57 3.50 -7.92 -1.43
C LYS A 57 3.72 -9.43 -1.41
N ILE A 58 3.77 -10.04 -2.58
CA ILE A 58 4.14 -11.44 -2.75
C ILE A 58 5.67 -11.59 -2.61
N PRO A 59 6.18 -12.42 -1.68
CA PRO A 59 7.62 -12.59 -1.47
C PRO A 59 8.37 -12.99 -2.75
N ASN A 60 9.59 -12.49 -2.93
CA ASN A 60 10.47 -12.80 -4.06
C ASN A 60 9.91 -12.47 -5.46
N THR A 61 8.85 -11.66 -5.54
CA THR A 61 8.29 -11.19 -6.82
C THR A 61 8.15 -9.67 -6.84
N LYS A 62 7.72 -9.15 -8.01
CA LYS A 62 7.31 -7.76 -8.19
C LYS A 62 5.81 -7.54 -7.94
N MET A 63 5.05 -8.59 -7.67
CA MET A 63 3.59 -8.52 -7.52
C MET A 63 3.21 -7.96 -6.15
N PHE A 64 2.29 -7.01 -6.16
CA PHE A 64 1.70 -6.47 -4.94
C PHE A 64 0.27 -5.98 -5.19
N ILE A 65 -0.44 -5.73 -4.10
CA ILE A 65 -1.76 -5.10 -4.05
C ILE A 65 -1.62 -3.89 -3.13
N GLN A 66 -2.25 -2.77 -3.49
CA GLN A 66 -2.19 -1.54 -2.72
C GLN A 66 -3.59 -1.05 -2.41
N PHE A 67 -3.91 -0.96 -1.12
CA PHE A 67 -5.10 -0.26 -0.65
C PHE A 67 -4.72 1.10 -0.09
N LYS A 68 -5.54 2.11 -0.37
CA LYS A 68 -5.37 3.47 0.11
C LYS A 68 -6.59 3.87 0.92
N LYS A 69 -6.39 4.52 2.06
CA LYS A 69 -7.46 5.20 2.78
C LYS A 69 -7.66 6.59 2.20
N TYR A 70 -8.90 6.95 1.93
CA TYR A 70 -9.29 8.32 1.65
C TYR A 70 -10.19 8.85 2.77
N VAL A 71 -10.16 10.18 2.90
CA VAL A 71 -10.99 10.99 3.80
C VAL A 71 -11.32 12.23 3.00
N GLU A 72 -12.53 12.31 2.46
CA GLU A 72 -12.97 13.38 1.58
C GLU A 72 -14.30 13.89 2.11
N ASP A 73 -14.36 15.16 2.46
CA ASP A 73 -15.49 15.80 3.15
C ASP A 73 -15.94 14.96 4.37
N GLU A 74 -17.07 14.27 4.24
CA GLU A 74 -17.68 13.42 5.27
C GLU A 74 -17.54 11.91 4.99
N LYS A 75 -16.86 11.54 3.89
CA LYS A 75 -16.66 10.15 3.48
C LYS A 75 -15.29 9.66 3.91
N ILE A 76 -15.27 8.46 4.53
CA ILE A 76 -14.05 7.74 4.89
C ILE A 76 -14.16 6.34 4.32
N GLY A 77 -13.20 5.95 3.50
CA GLY A 77 -13.21 4.63 2.89
C GLY A 77 -11.84 4.13 2.46
N LEU A 78 -11.87 2.99 1.77
CA LEU A 78 -10.73 2.33 1.16
C LEU A 78 -10.89 2.30 -0.36
N SER A 79 -9.84 2.63 -1.08
CA SER A 79 -9.71 2.33 -2.50
C SER A 79 -8.62 1.29 -2.74
N LEU A 80 -8.76 0.50 -3.80
CA LEU A 80 -7.65 -0.24 -4.40
C LEU A 80 -7.16 0.54 -5.62
N ASP A 81 -5.87 0.86 -5.64
CA ASP A 81 -5.25 1.58 -6.75
C ASP A 81 -4.35 0.60 -7.52
N PHE A 82 -4.85 0.00 -8.59
CA PHE A 82 -4.13 -1.02 -9.38
C PHE A 82 -3.51 -0.41 -10.64
N PRO A 83 -2.16 -0.35 -10.76
CA PRO A 83 -1.52 0.26 -11.92
C PRO A 83 -1.50 -0.70 -13.12
N LYS A 84 -1.59 -0.17 -14.34
CA LYS A 84 -1.13 -0.84 -15.56
C LYS A 84 0.32 -0.46 -15.80
N ALA A 85 1.20 -1.32 -15.32
CA ALA A 85 2.64 -1.19 -15.38
C ALA A 85 3.24 -2.44 -16.06
N PRO A 86 4.52 -2.45 -16.46
CA PRO A 86 5.12 -3.61 -17.13
C PRO A 86 5.02 -4.91 -16.33
N TRP A 87 5.02 -4.85 -15.00
CA TRP A 87 4.89 -6.03 -14.15
C TRP A 87 3.44 -6.51 -14.00
N SER A 88 2.46 -5.62 -14.15
CA SER A 88 1.04 -5.89 -13.93
C SER A 88 0.23 -6.02 -15.22
N ASN A 89 0.83 -5.76 -16.39
CA ASN A 89 0.13 -5.73 -17.67
C ASN A 89 -0.66 -7.01 -17.95
N ASN A 90 -0.09 -8.17 -17.64
CA ASN A 90 -0.74 -9.47 -17.85
C ASN A 90 -1.88 -9.76 -16.85
N TYR A 91 -1.97 -9.00 -15.76
CA TYR A 91 -2.96 -9.17 -14.71
C TYR A 91 -4.04 -8.09 -14.73
N TYR A 92 -3.78 -6.95 -15.37
CA TYR A 92 -4.61 -5.76 -15.27
C TYR A 92 -6.06 -6.00 -15.70
N ASP A 93 -6.26 -6.59 -16.88
CA ASP A 93 -7.61 -6.86 -17.39
C ASP A 93 -8.34 -7.93 -16.56
N MET A 94 -7.61 -8.88 -15.98
CA MET A 94 -8.16 -9.88 -15.07
C MET A 94 -8.63 -9.25 -13.76
N VAL A 95 -7.84 -8.33 -13.19
CA VAL A 95 -8.18 -7.59 -11.98
C VAL A 95 -9.37 -6.67 -12.24
N LYS A 96 -9.37 -5.96 -13.37
CA LYS A 96 -10.49 -5.10 -13.80
C LYS A 96 -11.78 -5.90 -13.93
N LYS A 97 -11.75 -7.01 -14.66
CA LYS A 97 -12.90 -7.89 -14.80
C LYS A 97 -13.40 -8.40 -13.46
N LEU A 98 -12.49 -8.88 -12.60
CA LEU A 98 -12.83 -9.36 -11.26
C LEU A 98 -13.58 -8.29 -10.45
N ILE A 99 -13.13 -7.03 -10.48
CA ILE A 99 -13.75 -5.96 -9.71
C ILE A 99 -15.15 -5.61 -10.27
N ILE A 100 -15.29 -5.55 -11.59
CA ILE A 100 -16.59 -5.31 -12.26
C ILE A 100 -17.59 -6.45 -11.97
N ASP A 101 -17.15 -7.70 -12.06
CA ASP A 101 -17.99 -8.88 -11.82
C ASP A 101 -18.50 -8.94 -10.37
N ASN A 102 -17.81 -8.29 -9.42
CA ASN A 102 -18.23 -8.17 -8.01
C ASN A 102 -18.97 -6.85 -7.72
N GLN A 103 -19.41 -6.12 -8.75
CA GLN A 103 -20.22 -4.89 -8.65
C GLN A 103 -19.58 -3.78 -7.80
N ILE A 104 -18.25 -3.71 -7.79
CA ILE A 104 -17.52 -2.66 -7.09
C ILE A 104 -17.38 -1.44 -8.01
N SER A 105 -17.61 -0.25 -7.46
CA SER A 105 -17.46 1.01 -8.20
C SER A 105 -16.02 1.18 -8.68
N THR A 106 -15.85 1.53 -9.96
CA THR A 106 -14.51 1.68 -10.56
C THR A 106 -14.38 2.97 -11.35
N GLU A 107 -13.18 3.53 -11.30
CA GLU A 107 -12.73 4.65 -12.12
C GLU A 107 -11.39 4.30 -12.78
N ILE A 108 -11.19 4.73 -14.02
CA ILE A 108 -9.92 4.57 -14.73
C ILE A 108 -9.29 5.94 -14.91
N ILE A 109 -8.10 6.12 -14.32
CA ILE A 109 -7.34 7.36 -14.42
C ILE A 109 -6.17 7.12 -15.37
N ASN A 110 -6.19 7.80 -16.53
CA ASN A 110 -5.08 7.78 -17.48
C ASN A 110 -3.96 8.71 -16.98
N GLN A 111 -2.73 8.19 -16.91
CA GLN A 111 -1.56 9.04 -16.68
C GLN A 111 -1.04 9.54 -18.03
N LEU A 112 -1.30 10.81 -18.33
CA LEU A 112 -0.82 11.49 -19.54
C LEU A 112 0.64 11.93 -19.42
N ASP A 113 1.31 11.68 -18.30
CA ASP A 113 2.62 12.28 -18.01
C ASP A 113 3.79 11.48 -18.62
N VAL A 114 4.32 12.02 -19.71
CA VAL A 114 5.34 11.44 -20.62
C VAL A 114 6.71 11.27 -19.94
N ASN A 115 6.92 11.85 -18.75
CA ASN A 115 8.27 12.01 -18.17
C ASN A 115 8.70 10.95 -17.14
N ILE A 116 7.91 9.91 -16.90
CA ILE A 116 8.21 8.98 -15.79
C ILE A 116 8.77 7.66 -16.33
N LYS A 117 10.05 7.42 -16.00
CA LYS A 117 10.81 6.14 -16.13
C LYS A 117 10.04 4.85 -15.73
N ARG A 118 8.85 4.97 -15.15
CA ARG A 118 8.07 3.88 -14.55
C ARG A 118 7.01 3.27 -15.48
N LYS A 119 6.82 3.78 -16.72
CA LYS A 119 5.94 3.20 -17.76
C LYS A 119 4.56 2.77 -17.23
N VAL A 120 3.95 3.57 -16.37
CA VAL A 120 2.56 3.34 -15.92
C VAL A 120 1.66 4.18 -16.81
N THR A 121 0.67 3.55 -17.46
CA THR A 121 -0.21 4.23 -18.43
C THR A 121 -1.56 4.60 -17.83
N GLU A 122 -2.07 3.76 -16.94
CA GLU A 122 -3.39 3.93 -16.34
C GLU A 122 -3.43 3.32 -14.93
N PHE A 123 -4.34 3.81 -14.11
CA PHE A 123 -4.70 3.23 -12.82
C PHE A 123 -6.16 2.83 -12.84
N LEU A 124 -6.44 1.61 -12.41
CA LEU A 124 -7.78 1.19 -12.02
C LEU A 124 -7.96 1.53 -10.54
N ILE A 125 -8.90 2.43 -10.24
CA ILE A 125 -9.31 2.76 -8.88
C ILE A 125 -10.60 2.02 -8.61
N ALA A 126 -10.64 1.21 -7.56
CA ALA A 126 -11.85 0.53 -7.10
C ALA A 126 -12.22 0.98 -5.70
N ASP A 127 -13.43 1.52 -5.53
CA ASP A 127 -13.89 2.07 -4.25
C ASP A 127 -14.68 1.03 -3.45
N PHE A 128 -14.16 0.72 -2.26
CA PHE A 128 -14.78 -0.20 -1.30
C PHE A 128 -15.52 0.52 -0.19
N GLU A 129 -15.47 1.85 -0.14
CA GLU A 129 -15.99 2.64 0.97
C GLU A 129 -15.51 2.06 2.31
N ARG A 130 -16.43 1.73 3.21
CA ARG A 130 -16.14 1.08 4.50
C ARG A 130 -16.26 -0.45 4.47
N ASN A 131 -16.50 -1.05 3.30
CA ASN A 131 -16.71 -2.48 3.16
C ASN A 131 -15.38 -3.26 3.19
N ILE A 132 -14.87 -3.48 4.40
CA ILE A 132 -13.64 -4.24 4.62
C ILE A 132 -13.76 -5.68 4.11
N PHE A 133 -14.94 -6.28 4.20
CA PHE A 133 -15.16 -7.66 3.75
C PHE A 133 -14.97 -7.78 2.23
N ALA A 134 -15.57 -6.88 1.44
CA ALA A 134 -15.37 -6.84 0.00
C ALA A 134 -13.91 -6.57 -0.37
N ALA A 135 -13.25 -5.63 0.32
CA ALA A 135 -11.83 -5.34 0.09
C ALA A 135 -10.93 -6.56 0.38
N PHE A 136 -11.22 -7.29 1.46
CA PHE A 136 -10.52 -8.53 1.82
C PHE A 136 -10.76 -9.65 0.80
N ASP A 137 -12.00 -9.88 0.41
CA ASP A 137 -12.36 -10.91 -0.56
C ASP A 137 -11.70 -10.66 -1.92
N ILE A 138 -11.72 -9.41 -2.43
CA ILE A 138 -11.01 -9.05 -3.65
C ILE A 138 -9.51 -9.24 -3.51
N ALA A 139 -8.91 -8.83 -2.38
CA ALA A 139 -7.48 -9.04 -2.16
C ALA A 139 -7.12 -10.54 -2.24
N LYS A 140 -7.91 -11.41 -1.59
CA LYS A 140 -7.70 -12.87 -1.66
C LYS A 140 -7.89 -13.41 -3.07
N LYS A 141 -8.92 -12.98 -3.79
CA LYS A 141 -9.17 -13.43 -5.17
C LYS A 141 -8.04 -13.01 -6.11
N ILE A 142 -7.52 -11.80 -5.99
CA ILE A 142 -6.35 -11.35 -6.76
C ILE A 142 -5.13 -12.21 -6.42
N ILE A 143 -4.82 -12.41 -5.14
CA ILE A 143 -3.63 -13.17 -4.71
C ILE A 143 -3.72 -14.64 -5.17
N ASN A 144 -4.85 -15.29 -4.90
CA ASN A 144 -4.96 -16.74 -5.09
C ASN A 144 -5.31 -17.13 -6.52
N HIS A 145 -6.17 -16.35 -7.22
CA HIS A 145 -6.64 -16.71 -8.55
C HIS A 145 -5.91 -15.99 -9.68
N ILE A 146 -5.51 -14.73 -9.49
CA ILE A 146 -4.84 -13.94 -10.54
C ILE A 146 -3.33 -14.10 -10.45
N TYR A 147 -2.76 -13.97 -9.25
CA TYR A 147 -1.32 -14.20 -9.05
C TYR A 147 -0.95 -15.67 -8.88
N ALA A 148 -1.96 -16.57 -8.83
CA ALA A 148 -1.79 -18.00 -8.59
C ALA A 148 -0.90 -18.30 -7.36
N TYR A 149 -0.99 -17.45 -6.34
CA TYR A 149 -0.19 -17.58 -5.13
C TYR A 149 -0.92 -18.47 -4.13
N ASP A 150 -0.21 -19.48 -3.63
CA ASP A 150 -0.75 -20.46 -2.68
C ASP A 150 -1.25 -19.79 -1.39
N SER A 151 -2.50 -20.07 -1.02
CA SER A 151 -3.17 -19.51 0.16
C SER A 151 -2.48 -19.86 1.48
N SER A 152 -1.74 -20.98 1.52
CA SER A 152 -0.96 -21.38 2.69
C SER A 152 0.36 -20.63 2.83
N LYS A 153 0.83 -19.97 1.77
CA LYS A 153 2.09 -19.24 1.78
C LYS A 153 1.90 -17.82 2.29
N PRO A 154 2.88 -17.30 3.06
CA PRO A 154 2.72 -16.01 3.68
C PRO A 154 3.07 -14.86 2.74
N VAL A 155 2.47 -13.70 2.99
CA VAL A 155 2.75 -12.44 2.29
C VAL A 155 3.54 -11.47 3.16
N THR A 156 4.09 -10.42 2.55
CA THR A 156 4.64 -9.28 3.29
C THR A 156 3.64 -8.13 3.28
N MET A 157 3.33 -7.56 4.43
CA MET A 157 2.45 -6.40 4.56
C MET A 157 3.22 -5.22 5.16
N TYR A 158 2.89 -4.00 4.75
CA TYR A 158 3.42 -2.79 5.41
C TYR A 158 2.51 -1.60 5.16
N PHE A 159 2.52 -0.67 6.11
CA PHE A 159 1.80 0.58 6.01
C PHE A 159 2.72 1.72 5.54
N ILE A 160 2.12 2.71 4.90
CA ILE A 160 2.69 4.02 4.64
C ILE A 160 1.70 5.06 5.19
N ARG A 161 2.18 6.05 5.96
CA ARG A 161 1.36 7.12 6.57
C ARG A 161 0.21 6.60 7.45
N ILE A 162 0.56 5.81 8.46
CA ILE A 162 -0.34 5.39 9.54
C ILE A 162 0.03 6.10 10.85
N ASN A 163 -0.95 6.39 11.71
CA ASN A 163 -0.68 6.96 13.02
C ASN A 163 0.05 5.92 13.90
N PRO A 164 1.29 6.20 14.38
CA PRO A 164 2.12 5.21 15.07
C PRO A 164 1.72 4.93 16.53
N LEU A 165 0.82 5.72 17.13
CA LEU A 165 0.73 5.83 18.59
C LEU A 165 0.27 4.58 19.37
N ASP A 166 -0.29 3.53 18.75
CA ASP A 166 -0.88 2.40 19.50
C ASP A 166 -0.63 1.02 18.89
N GLU A 167 0.55 0.75 18.34
CA GLU A 167 0.76 -0.59 17.78
C GLU A 167 0.92 -1.71 18.83
N TRP A 168 1.29 -1.45 20.10
CA TRP A 168 1.72 -2.54 21.02
C TRP A 168 1.51 -2.32 22.53
N THR A 169 0.41 -1.73 22.98
CA THR A 169 -0.03 -1.81 24.39
C THR A 169 -1.15 -2.85 24.56
N LYS A 170 -0.89 -4.10 24.17
CA LYS A 170 -1.55 -5.31 24.70
C LYS A 170 -0.61 -6.49 24.56
#